data_AF-A0A1F9EQB0-F1
#
_entry.id   AF-A0A1F9EQB0-F1
#
_cell.length_a   1.000
_cell.length_b   1.000
_cell.length_c   1.000
_cell.angle_alpha   90.00
_cell.angle_beta   90.00
_cell.angle_gamma   90.00
#
_symmetry.space_group_name_H-M   'P 1'
#
loop_
_entity.id
_entity.type
_entity.pdbx_description
1 polymer ?
#
loop_
_entity_poly.entity_id
_entity_poly.type
_entity_poly.pdbx_seq_one_letter_code
_entity_poly.pdbx_strand_id
1 'polypeptide(L)'
;MKKPHWPLVEVQALVAARKMRWSAARAIDPLREVYGSNWKQHGLRILGRLAEGAFHGTLDQNGMKFDVFGVRHDGIGWYVKLTIDNVFDAKGSVTEQLFTISCHPLERPLRTNDGEVQP
;
A
#
# COMPACT_ATOMS: atom_id res chain seq x y z
N MET A 1 8.26 5.64 17.89
CA MET A 1 7.37 5.61 16.71
C MET A 1 8.03 4.77 15.64
N LYS A 2 7.30 3.84 15.02
CA LYS A 2 7.82 2.96 13.96
C LYS A 2 8.02 3.79 12.68
N LYS A 3 8.99 3.41 11.84
CA LYS A 3 9.25 4.09 10.55
C LYS A 3 9.18 3.11 9.39
N PRO A 4 8.59 3.50 8.24
CA PRO A 4 8.58 2.69 7.05
C PRO A 4 9.99 2.49 6.50
N HIS A 5 10.20 1.35 5.83
CA HIS A 5 11.43 1.07 5.11
C HIS A 5 11.57 2.00 3.91
N TRP A 6 10.48 2.23 3.18
CA TRP A 6 10.42 3.14 2.04
C TRP A 6 10.00 4.54 2.51
N PRO A 7 10.73 5.61 2.11
CA PRO A 7 10.32 6.97 2.42
C PRO A 7 8.92 7.28 1.89
N LEU A 8 8.03 7.79 2.74
CA LEU A 8 6.65 8.11 2.32
C LEU A 8 6.59 9.13 1.19
N VAL A 9 7.56 10.05 1.12
CA VAL A 9 7.67 11.02 0.02
C VAL A 9 7.88 10.32 -1.34
N GLU A 10 8.67 9.24 -1.37
CA GLU A 10 8.92 8.44 -2.57
C GLU A 10 7.68 7.64 -2.95
N VAL A 11 7.03 7.02 -1.96
CA VAL A 11 5.74 6.33 -2.15
C VAL A 11 4.69 7.28 -2.75
N GLN A 12 4.54 8.48 -2.18
CA GLN A 12 3.58 9.47 -2.66
C GLN A 12 3.91 9.96 -4.07
N ALA A 13 5.20 10.14 -4.40
CA ALA A 13 5.64 10.49 -5.73
C ALA A 13 5.27 9.41 -6.76
N LEU A 14 5.46 8.12 -6.43
CA LEU A 14 5.08 7.00 -7.30
C LEU A 14 3.56 6.91 -7.50
N VAL A 15 2.78 7.15 -6.45
CA VAL A 15 1.31 7.19 -6.53
C VAL A 15 0.82 8.34 -7.41
N ALA A 16 1.41 9.53 -7.26
CA ALA A 16 1.11 10.70 -8.07
C ALA A 16 1.47 10.47 -9.54
N ALA A 17 2.63 9.87 -9.81
CA ALA A 17 3.10 9.51 -11.15
C ALA A 17 2.35 8.31 -11.77
N ARG A 18 1.42 7.69 -11.04
CA ARG A 18 0.67 6.49 -11.46
C ARG A 18 1.55 5.28 -11.78
N LYS A 19 2.79 5.23 -11.27
CA LYS A 19 3.74 4.13 -11.48
C LYS A 19 3.50 2.99 -10.51
N MET A 20 2.33 2.35 -10.65
CA MET A 20 1.84 1.39 -9.65
C MET A 20 1.35 0.10 -10.31
N ARG A 21 1.69 -1.03 -9.68
CA ARG A 21 1.11 -2.34 -9.98
C ARG A 21 0.20 -2.75 -8.83
N TRP A 22 -1.08 -2.88 -9.15
CA TRP A 22 -2.09 -3.35 -8.20
C TRP A 22 -2.17 -4.88 -8.30
N SER A 23 -2.01 -5.57 -7.17
CA SER A 23 -2.29 -7.01 -7.13
C SER A 23 -3.75 -7.26 -7.49
N ALA A 24 -4.02 -8.12 -8.48
CA ALA A 24 -5.39 -8.43 -8.87
C ALA A 24 -6.19 -9.00 -7.68
N ALA A 25 -5.76 -10.15 -7.17
CA ALA A 25 -6.45 -10.88 -6.10
C ALA A 25 -6.39 -10.20 -4.72
N ARG A 26 -5.38 -9.36 -4.45
CA ARG A 26 -5.16 -8.77 -3.12
C ARG A 26 -5.34 -7.26 -3.07
N ALA A 27 -5.72 -6.62 -4.17
CA ALA A 27 -6.02 -5.21 -4.20
C ALA A 27 -7.23 -4.89 -5.09
N ILE A 28 -7.20 -5.30 -6.36
CA ILE A 28 -8.26 -4.95 -7.31
C ILE A 28 -9.58 -5.62 -6.93
N ASP A 29 -9.58 -6.93 -6.67
CA ASP A 29 -10.81 -7.67 -6.38
C ASP A 29 -11.48 -7.18 -5.09
N PRO A 30 -10.77 -7.01 -3.94
CA PRO A 30 -11.36 -6.42 -2.73
C PRO A 30 -11.90 -5.00 -2.94
N LEU A 31 -11.18 -4.14 -3.68
CA LEU A 31 -11.66 -2.78 -3.95
C LEU A 31 -12.89 -2.77 -4.86
N ARG A 32 -12.98 -3.70 -5.83
CA ARG A 32 -14.15 -3.86 -6.70
C ARG A 32 -15.34 -4.43 -5.96
N GLU A 33 -15.12 -5.36 -5.04
CA GLU A 33 -16.19 -5.91 -4.21
C GLU A 33 -16.87 -4.81 -3.39
N VAL A 34 -16.08 -3.90 -2.80
CA VAL A 34 -16.61 -2.81 -1.96
C VAL A 34 -17.13 -1.63 -2.79
N TYR A 35 -16.42 -1.22 -3.85
CA TYR A 35 -16.69 0.05 -4.56
C TYR A 35 -17.09 -0.10 -6.03
N GLY A 36 -17.20 -1.32 -6.55
CA GLY A 36 -17.61 -1.58 -7.93
C GLY A 36 -16.72 -0.90 -8.96
N SER A 37 -17.33 -0.20 -9.92
CA SER A 37 -16.62 0.53 -10.99
C SER A 37 -15.74 1.67 -10.48
N ASN A 38 -16.02 2.20 -9.29
CA ASN A 38 -15.29 3.32 -8.68
C ASN A 38 -14.03 2.89 -7.91
N TRP A 39 -13.72 1.59 -7.89
CA TRP A 39 -12.62 0.99 -7.12
C TRP A 39 -11.30 1.75 -7.29
N LYS A 40 -10.97 2.20 -8.51
CA LYS A 40 -9.70 2.87 -8.80
C LYS A 40 -9.61 4.22 -8.11
N GLN A 41 -10.69 5.00 -8.10
CA GLN A 41 -10.74 6.29 -7.42
C GLN A 41 -10.63 6.11 -5.90
N HIS A 42 -11.31 5.11 -5.34
CA HIS A 42 -11.25 4.81 -3.91
C HIS A 42 -9.89 4.27 -3.49
N GLY A 43 -9.29 3.36 -4.26
CA GLY A 43 -7.93 2.87 -4.02
C GLY A 43 -6.91 4.01 -3.97
N LEU A 44 -7.00 4.97 -4.90
CA LEU A 44 -6.13 6.15 -4.88
C LEU A 44 -6.35 7.06 -3.67
N ARG A 45 -7.59 7.20 -3.19
CA ARG A 45 -7.89 7.94 -1.95
C ARG A 45 -7.33 7.23 -0.72
N ILE A 46 -7.37 5.89 -0.68
CA ILE A 46 -6.76 5.09 0.38
C ILE A 46 -5.24 5.29 0.38
N LEU A 47 -4.59 5.22 -0.79
CA LEU A 47 -3.15 5.48 -0.91
C LEU A 47 -2.76 6.92 -0.56
N GLY A 48 -3.62 7.90 -0.84
CA GLY A 48 -3.41 9.29 -0.46
C GLY A 48 -3.44 9.53 1.06
N ARG A 49 -3.91 8.56 1.85
CA ARG A 49 -3.93 8.61 3.31
C ARG A 49 -2.72 7.93 3.97
N LEU A 50 -1.75 7.44 3.19
CA LEU A 50 -0.53 6.88 3.74
C LEU A 50 0.29 7.97 4.44
N ALA A 51 0.51 7.78 5.74
CA ALA A 51 1.21 8.69 6.64
C ALA A 51 1.97 7.88 7.70
N GLU A 52 2.93 8.50 8.39
CA GLU A 52 3.69 7.82 9.45
C GLU A 52 2.77 7.33 10.58
N GLY A 53 1.71 8.08 10.88
CA GLY A 53 0.70 7.68 11.86
C GLY A 53 -0.08 6.40 11.50
N ALA A 54 -0.33 6.19 10.21
CA ALA A 54 -0.97 4.99 9.68
C ALA A 54 -0.03 3.78 9.62
N PHE A 55 1.26 3.95 9.88
CA PHE A 55 2.25 2.88 9.72
C PHE A 55 2.14 1.81 10.82
N HIS A 56 2.04 0.56 10.41
CA HIS A 56 2.00 -0.61 11.29
C HIS A 56 3.38 -1.24 11.49
N GLY A 57 4.15 -1.42 10.42
CA GLY A 57 5.45 -2.09 10.47
C GLY A 57 5.92 -2.57 9.09
N THR A 58 7.18 -2.99 9.03
CA THR A 58 7.76 -3.61 7.83
C THR A 58 7.82 -5.12 8.02
N LEU A 59 7.31 -5.87 7.05
CA LEU A 59 7.47 -7.31 6.96
C LEU A 59 8.67 -7.65 6.07
N ASP A 60 9.43 -8.67 6.46
CA ASP A 60 10.43 -9.30 5.61
C ASP A 60 9.87 -10.61 5.07
N GLN A 61 9.75 -10.73 3.75
CA GLN A 61 9.27 -11.95 3.11
C GLN A 61 10.17 -12.27 1.92
N ASN A 62 10.87 -13.39 1.98
CA ASN A 62 11.80 -13.84 0.94
C ASN A 62 12.88 -12.80 0.57
N GLY A 63 13.37 -12.03 1.55
CA GLY A 63 14.38 -10.99 1.34
C GLY A 63 13.84 -9.68 0.78
N MET A 64 12.52 -9.56 0.58
CA MET A 64 11.85 -8.32 0.21
C MET A 64 11.21 -7.65 1.41
N LYS A 65 11.26 -6.32 1.43
CA LYS A 65 10.69 -5.49 2.50
C LYS A 65 9.33 -4.94 2.09
N PHE A 66 8.32 -5.27 2.88
CA PHE A 66 6.95 -4.80 2.66
C PHE A 66 6.51 -3.89 3.79
N ASP A 67 6.26 -2.62 3.49
CA ASP A 67 5.68 -1.72 4.47
C ASP A 67 4.17 -1.92 4.56
N VAL A 68 3.67 -1.94 5.79
CA VAL A 68 2.26 -2.18 6.11
C VAL A 68 1.67 -0.97 6.81
N PHE A 69 0.48 -0.57 6.37
CA PHE A 69 -0.28 0.55 6.91
C PHE A 69 -1.72 0.12 7.21
N GLY A 70 -2.28 0.70 8.27
CA GLY A 70 -3.70 0.65 8.58
C GLY A 70 -4.34 1.99 8.26
N VAL A 71 -5.30 2.02 7.34
CA VAL A 71 -5.93 3.25 6.88
C VAL A 71 -7.44 3.17 7.07
N ARG A 72 -8.04 4.19 7.69
CA ARG A 72 -9.50 4.36 7.68
C ARG A 72 -9.94 5.12 6.44
N HIS A 73 -10.85 4.53 5.68
CA HIS A 73 -11.47 5.16 4.51
C HIS A 73 -12.91 4.67 4.38
N ASP A 74 -13.84 5.63 4.28
CA ASP A 74 -15.27 5.36 4.11
C ASP A 74 -15.87 4.45 5.21
N GLY A 75 -15.49 4.72 6.47
CA GLY A 75 -15.92 3.93 7.63
C GLY A 75 -15.21 2.58 7.79
N ILE A 76 -14.49 2.10 6.77
CA ILE A 76 -13.83 0.79 6.75
C ILE A 76 -12.34 0.94 7.09
N GLY A 77 -11.80 0.02 7.88
CA GLY A 77 -10.38 -0.16 8.08
C GLY A 77 -9.74 -0.95 6.95
N TRP A 78 -8.69 -0.42 6.35
CA TRP A 78 -7.97 -1.03 5.23
C TRP A 78 -6.56 -1.43 5.65
N TYR A 79 -6.20 -2.67 5.29
CA TYR A 79 -4.83 -3.16 5.30
C TYR A 79 -4.18 -2.79 3.97
N VAL A 80 -3.14 -1.98 4.01
CA VAL A 80 -2.34 -1.62 2.84
C VAL A 80 -0.95 -2.17 3.02
N LYS A 81 -0.50 -3.03 2.11
CA LYS A 81 0.87 -3.55 2.07
C LYS A 81 1.52 -3.15 0.76
N LEU A 82 2.72 -2.62 0.83
CA LEU A 82 3.44 -2.12 -0.34
C LEU A 82 4.90 -2.53 -0.34
N THR A 83 5.48 -2.59 -1.55
CA THR A 83 6.92 -2.69 -1.80
C THR A 83 7.26 -1.82 -3.01
N ILE A 84 8.52 -1.39 -3.10
CA ILE A 84 9.07 -0.75 -4.28
C ILE A 84 10.05 -1.73 -4.91
N ASP A 85 9.75 -2.15 -6.13
CA ASP A 85 10.54 -3.11 -6.88
C ASP A 85 11.24 -2.42 -8.04
N ASN A 86 12.53 -2.70 -8.22
CA ASN A 86 13.27 -2.26 -9.39
C ASN A 86 13.01 -3.23 -10.55
N VAL A 87 12.62 -2.71 -11.70
CA VAL A 87 12.63 -3.42 -12.98
C VAL A 87 14.00 -3.21 -13.60
N PHE A 88 14.63 -4.31 -14.02
CA PHE A 88 15.97 -4.28 -14.61
C PHE A 88 15.88 -4.57 -16.11
N ASP A 89 16.74 -3.94 -16.92
CA ASP A 89 16.96 -4.36 -18.30
C ASP A 89 17.85 -5.60 -18.39
N ALA A 90 18.07 -6.09 -19.61
CA ALA A 90 18.95 -7.22 -19.90
C ALA A 90 20.42 -6.99 -19.49
N LYS A 91 20.83 -5.75 -19.18
CA LYS A 91 22.17 -5.38 -18.72
C LYS A 91 22.23 -5.22 -17.19
N GLY A 92 21.12 -5.46 -16.47
CA GLY A 92 21.03 -5.31 -15.03
C GLY A 92 20.90 -3.86 -14.54
N SER A 93 20.58 -2.91 -15.42
CA SER A 93 20.33 -1.52 -15.04
C SER A 93 18.85 -1.31 -14.68
N VAL A 94 18.57 -0.52 -13.65
CA VAL A 94 17.19 -0.18 -13.27
C VAL A 94 16.56 0.68 -14.37
N THR A 95 15.51 0.17 -15.00
CA THR A 95 14.74 0.89 -16.03
C THR A 95 13.48 1.53 -15.46
N GLU A 96 12.90 0.94 -14.41
CA GLU A 96 11.70 1.45 -13.77
C GLU A 96 11.69 1.06 -12.29
N GLN A 97 11.15 1.95 -11.45
CA GLN A 97 10.75 1.60 -10.08
C GLN A 97 9.24 1.45 -10.04
N LEU A 98 8.78 0.30 -9.55
CA LEU A 98 7.38 -0.04 -9.48
C LEU A 98 6.92 -0.15 -8.05
N PHE A 99 5.83 0.53 -7.78
CA PHE A 99 5.11 0.43 -6.53
C PHE A 99 4.09 -0.71 -6.60
N THR A 100 4.36 -1.84 -5.93
CA THR A 100 3.44 -2.98 -5.89
C THR A 100 2.55 -2.88 -4.65
N ILE A 101 1.22 -2.94 -4.83
CA ILE A 101 0.23 -2.73 -3.77
C ILE A 101 -0.65 -3.96 -3.58
N SER A 102 -0.82 -4.36 -2.32
CA SER A 102 -1.96 -5.13 -1.82
C SER A 102 -2.81 -4.24 -0.91
N CYS A 103 -4.12 -4.24 -1.11
CA CYS A 103 -5.06 -3.38 -0.39
C CYS A 103 -6.40 -4.09 -0.20
N HIS A 104 -6.73 -4.46 1.03
CA HIS A 104 -8.00 -5.13 1.35
C HIS A 104 -8.56 -4.64 2.68
N PRO A 105 -9.88 -4.82 2.93
CA PRO A 105 -10.45 -4.55 4.25
C PRO A 105 -9.74 -5.35 5.34
N LEU A 106 -9.67 -4.77 6.53
CA LEU A 106 -9.13 -5.43 7.72
C LEU A 106 -10.11 -6.50 8.19
N GLU A 107 -9.61 -7.72 8.41
CA GLU A 107 -10.38 -8.80 9.03
C GLU A 107 -10.31 -8.74 10.56
N ARG A 108 -9.34 -8.00 11.10
CA ARG A 108 -9.07 -7.84 12.52
C ARG A 108 -8.41 -6.49 12.80
N PRO A 109 -8.47 -5.98 14.04
CA PRO A 109 -7.86 -4.71 14.35
C PRO A 109 -6.34 -4.69 14.09
N LEU A 110 -5.83 -3.55 13.62
CA LEU A 110 -4.42 -3.37 13.31
C LEU A 110 -3.83 -2.19 14.10
N ARG A 111 -2.78 -2.45 14.87
CA ARG A 111 -2.08 -1.42 15.66
C ARG A 111 -1.09 -0.64 14.80
N THR A 112 -1.35 0.64 14.58
CA THR A 112 -0.47 1.60 13.91
C THR A 112 0.23 2.51 14.92
N ASN A 113 0.98 3.50 14.45
CA ASN A 113 1.57 4.54 15.29
C ASN A 113 0.51 5.44 15.94
N ASP A 114 -0.61 5.72 15.26
CA ASP A 114 -1.70 6.58 15.75
C ASP A 114 -2.74 5.83 16.61
N GLY A 115 -2.56 4.54 16.84
CA GLY A 115 -3.48 3.74 17.64
C GLY A 115 -3.97 2.51 16.89
N GLU A 116 -5.21 2.11 17.14
CA GLU A 116 -5.77 0.89 16.57
C GLU A 116 -6.78 1.21 15.49
N VAL A 117 -6.60 0.63 14.31
CA VAL A 117 -7.55 0.70 13.20
C VAL A 117 -8.44 -0.53 13.27
N GLN A 118 -9.72 -0.33 13.53
CA GLN A 118 -10.71 -1.42 13.49
C GLN A 118 -11.12 -1.70 12.03
N PRO A 119 -11.58 -2.93 11.73
CA PRO A 119 -12.31 -3.28 10.51
C PRO A 119 -13.34 -2.22 10.11
#